data_AF-A0A7W0GXP7-F1
#
_entry.id   AF-A0A7W0GXP7-F1
#
_cell.length_a   1.000
_cell.length_b   1.000
_cell.length_c   1.000
_cell.angle_alpha   90.00
_cell.angle_beta   90.00
_cell.angle_gamma   90.00
#
_symmetry.space_group_name_H-M   'P 1'
#
loop_
_entity.id
_entity.type
_entity.pdbx_description
1 polymer ?
#
loop_
_entity_poly.entity_id
_entity_poly.type
_entity_poly.pdbx_seq_one_letter_code
_entity_poly.pdbx_strand_id
1 'polypeptide(L)'
;DQLGRVEFVNVSAQDVGEEFVDLSARAANARRLEERLIDVLGTRTGKLQDVLSVERELARIREEIERLDGRMRYLKSRAALSTLSVTLHEPPPIVGDNPGRSIVAEAFRRAWRNFVAVLAGAIASLGFVVPVAGVVGAVILLARKVRRTA
;
A
#
# COMPACT_ATOMS: atom_id res chain seq x y z
N ASP A 1 -17.06 3.99 -4.52
CA ASP A 1 -15.77 3.76 -3.85
C ASP A 1 -14.75 3.19 -4.83
N GLN A 2 -13.78 4.01 -5.21
CA GLN A 2 -12.71 3.63 -6.13
C GLN A 2 -11.62 2.95 -5.29
N LEU A 3 -11.67 1.61 -5.24
CA LEU A 3 -10.62 0.80 -4.61
C LEU A 3 -9.27 1.18 -5.26
N GLY A 4 -8.28 1.51 -4.43
CA GLY A 4 -7.05 2.22 -4.81
C GLY A 4 -6.28 1.63 -5.99
N ARG A 5 -5.40 2.46 -6.58
CA ARG A 5 -4.55 2.11 -7.72
C ARG A 5 -3.41 1.20 -7.23
N VAL A 6 -3.22 0.04 -7.88
CA VAL A 6 -2.12 -0.87 -7.56
C VAL A 6 -0.79 -0.16 -7.81
N GLU A 7 -0.02 0.09 -6.74
CA GLU A 7 1.26 0.82 -6.82
C GLU A 7 2.47 -0.09 -7.03
N PHE A 8 2.38 -1.38 -6.66
CA PHE A 8 3.53 -2.28 -6.71
C PHE A 8 3.15 -3.69 -7.16
N VAL A 9 3.71 -4.12 -8.29
CA VAL A 9 3.73 -5.51 -8.74
C VAL A 9 5.19 -5.95 -8.78
N ASN A 10 5.51 -7.01 -8.05
CA ASN A 10 6.89 -7.43 -7.81
C ASN A 10 7.50 -8.08 -9.07
N VAL A 11 8.55 -7.46 -9.62
CA VAL A 11 9.31 -7.88 -10.82
C VAL A 11 9.81 -9.33 -10.72
N SER A 12 10.14 -9.81 -9.52
CA SER A 12 10.60 -11.19 -9.33
C SER A 12 9.56 -12.25 -9.73
N ALA A 13 8.26 -11.94 -9.71
CA ALA A 13 7.22 -12.86 -10.16
C ALA A 13 7.15 -12.93 -11.69
N GLN A 14 7.47 -11.83 -12.38
CA GLN A 14 7.51 -11.76 -13.85
C GLN A 14 8.66 -12.59 -14.41
N ASP A 15 9.86 -12.46 -13.84
CA ASP A 15 11.06 -13.19 -14.30
C ASP A 15 10.88 -14.71 -14.23
N VAL A 16 10.26 -15.21 -13.15
CA VAL A 16 9.99 -16.66 -12.98
C VAL A 16 8.92 -17.15 -13.96
N GLY A 17 7.94 -16.30 -14.27
CA GLY A 17 6.92 -16.60 -15.29
C GLY A 17 7.53 -16.76 -16.68
N GLU A 18 8.44 -15.84 -17.05
CA GLU A 18 9.17 -15.90 -18.32
C GLU A 18 10.05 -17.17 -18.40
N GLU A 19 10.81 -17.48 -17.34
CA GLU A 19 11.61 -18.71 -17.27
C GLU A 19 10.73 -19.96 -17.44
N PHE A 20 9.57 -20.02 -16.79
CA PHE A 20 8.66 -21.16 -16.90
C PHE A 20 8.14 -21.36 -18.33
N VAL A 21 7.76 -20.27 -19.01
CA VAL A 21 7.28 -20.33 -20.39
C VAL A 21 8.38 -20.81 -21.34
N ASP A 22 9.61 -20.29 -21.21
CA ASP A 22 10.75 -20.73 -22.03
C ASP A 22 11.05 -22.23 -21.82
N LEU A 23 11.13 -22.67 -20.56
CA LEU A 23 11.36 -24.09 -20.24
C LEU A 23 10.27 -25.00 -20.82
N SER A 24 9.02 -24.57 -20.79
CA SER A 24 7.90 -25.34 -21.35
C SER A 24 7.99 -25.47 -22.86
N ALA A 25 8.42 -24.41 -23.56
CA ALA A 25 8.62 -24.44 -25.01
C ALA A 25 9.78 -25.37 -25.40
N ARG A 26 10.88 -25.34 -24.63
CA ARG A 26 12.02 -26.25 -24.83
C ARG A 26 11.64 -27.71 -24.58
N ALA A 27 10.89 -27.99 -23.51
CA ALA A 27 10.41 -29.34 -23.21
C ALA A 27 9.48 -29.87 -24.30
N ALA A 28 8.56 -29.04 -24.81
CA ALA A 28 7.68 -29.42 -25.92
C ALA A 28 8.46 -29.76 -27.19
N ASN A 29 9.50 -28.98 -27.52
CA ASN A 29 10.36 -29.28 -28.67
C ASN A 29 11.17 -30.57 -28.48
N ALA A 30 11.70 -30.80 -27.28
CA ALA A 30 12.42 -32.02 -26.96
C ALA A 30 11.51 -33.27 -27.09
N ARG A 31 10.26 -33.19 -26.62
CA ARG A 31 9.27 -34.28 -26.77
C ARG A 31 8.92 -34.57 -28.23
N ARG A 32 8.75 -33.53 -29.07
CA ARG A 32 8.56 -33.73 -30.52
C ARG A 32 9.77 -34.40 -31.17
N LEU A 33 10.97 -34.08 -30.72
CA LEU A 33 12.18 -34.74 -31.20
C LEU A 33 12.23 -36.20 -30.75
N GLU A 34 11.85 -36.47 -29.49
CA GLU A 34 11.70 -37.83 -28.96
C GLU A 34 10.74 -38.67 -29.82
N GLU A 35 9.53 -38.16 -30.09
CA GLU A 35 8.53 -38.81 -30.95
C GLU A 35 9.10 -39.11 -32.34
N ARG A 36 9.77 -38.12 -32.96
CA ARG A 36 10.41 -38.32 -34.27
C ARG A 36 11.50 -39.38 -34.24
N LEU A 37 12.30 -39.46 -33.17
CA LEU A 37 13.33 -40.50 -33.02
C LEU A 37 12.70 -41.89 -32.85
N ILE A 38 11.60 -41.99 -32.10
CA ILE A 38 10.81 -43.23 -31.95
C ILE A 38 10.24 -43.67 -33.31
N ASP A 39 9.68 -42.76 -34.10
CA ASP A 39 9.16 -43.07 -35.44
C ASP A 39 10.27 -43.56 -36.38
N VAL A 40 11.46 -42.96 -36.30
CA VAL A 40 12.64 -43.40 -37.06
C VAL A 40 13.08 -44.80 -36.62
N LEU A 41 13.01 -45.13 -35.33
CA LEU A 41 13.30 -46.48 -34.84
C LEU A 41 12.25 -47.51 -35.31
N GLY A 42 10.97 -47.12 -35.29
CA GLY A 42 9.86 -47.99 -35.71
C GLY A 42 9.85 -48.30 -37.21
N THR A 43 10.39 -47.40 -38.04
CA THR A 43 10.44 -47.55 -39.49
C THR A 43 11.76 -48.11 -40.02
N ARG A 44 12.84 -48.13 -39.21
CA ARG A 44 14.17 -48.59 -39.63
C ARG A 44 14.37 -50.09 -39.45
N THR A 45 14.62 -50.78 -40.56
CA THR A 45 15.24 -52.12 -40.67
C THR A 45 16.74 -52.04 -41.04
N GLY A 46 17.42 -50.95 -40.63
CA GLY A 46 18.81 -50.65 -40.95
C GLY A 46 19.85 -51.44 -40.14
N LYS A 47 21.14 -51.09 -40.29
CA LYS A 47 22.25 -51.75 -39.57
C LYS A 47 22.12 -51.53 -38.05
N LEU A 48 22.50 -52.52 -37.25
CA LEU A 48 22.46 -52.46 -35.78
C LEU A 48 23.18 -51.21 -35.19
N GLN A 49 24.26 -50.74 -35.84
CA GLN A 49 24.95 -49.51 -35.44
C GLN A 49 24.06 -48.25 -35.56
N ASP A 50 23.20 -48.18 -36.56
CA ASP A 50 22.29 -47.05 -36.79
C ASP A 50 21.14 -47.04 -35.78
N VAL A 51 20.76 -48.21 -35.27
CA VAL A 51 19.75 -48.34 -34.20
C VAL A 51 20.37 -47.92 -32.87
N LEU A 52 21.55 -48.45 -32.54
CA LEU A 52 22.26 -48.11 -31.30
C LEU A 52 22.60 -46.62 -31.20
N SER A 53 22.88 -45.94 -32.31
CA SER A 53 23.13 -44.49 -32.30
C SER A 53 21.87 -43.69 -31.99
N VAL A 54 20.72 -44.07 -32.57
CA VAL A 54 19.43 -43.42 -32.30
C VAL A 54 18.96 -43.69 -30.87
N GLU A 55 19.16 -44.90 -30.33
CA GLU A 55 18.86 -45.22 -28.92
C GLU A 55 19.66 -44.36 -27.93
N ARG A 56 20.95 -44.13 -28.20
CA ARG A 56 21.78 -43.23 -27.38
C ARG A 56 21.29 -41.78 -27.44
N GLU A 57 20.89 -41.34 -28.63
CA GLU A 57 20.31 -40.02 -28.84
C GLU A 57 18.99 -39.88 -28.04
N LEU A 58 18.12 -40.88 -28.15
CA LEU A 58 16.85 -40.93 -27.46
C LEU A 58 17.02 -40.89 -25.94
N ALA A 59 17.97 -41.65 -25.40
CA ALA A 59 18.31 -41.62 -23.97
C ALA A 59 18.73 -40.22 -23.51
N ARG A 60 19.56 -39.52 -24.30
CA ARG A 60 19.98 -38.15 -24.00
C ARG A 60 18.81 -37.17 -24.02
N ILE A 61 17.93 -37.27 -25.02
CA ILE A 61 16.75 -36.39 -25.11
C ILE A 61 15.80 -36.63 -23.94
N ARG A 62 15.59 -37.88 -23.51
CA ARG A 62 14.78 -38.19 -22.32
C ARG A 62 15.35 -37.59 -21.05
N GLU A 63 16.66 -37.72 -20.84
CA GLU A 63 17.33 -37.11 -19.69
C GLU A 63 17.16 -35.57 -19.70
N GLU A 64 17.23 -34.95 -20.87
CA GLU A 64 16.99 -33.52 -21.01
C GLU A 64 15.53 -33.13 -20.69
N ILE A 65 14.55 -33.89 -21.17
CA ILE A 65 13.12 -33.68 -20.83
C ILE A 65 12.91 -33.80 -19.32
N GLU A 66 13.45 -34.84 -18.68
CA GLU A 66 13.32 -35.04 -17.22
C GLU A 66 13.92 -33.87 -16.43
N ARG A 67 15.08 -33.36 -16.88
CA ARG A 67 15.72 -32.20 -16.25
C ARG A 67 14.87 -30.94 -16.40
N LEU A 68 14.30 -30.68 -17.59
CA LEU A 68 13.42 -29.54 -17.84
C LEU A 68 12.13 -29.64 -17.00
N ASP A 69 11.50 -30.81 -16.98
CA ASP A 69 10.31 -31.07 -16.16
C ASP A 69 10.59 -30.93 -14.67
N GLY A 70 11.76 -31.37 -14.20
CA GLY A 70 12.21 -31.18 -12.83
C GLY A 70 12.35 -29.70 -12.46
N ARG A 71 12.96 -28.88 -13.34
CA ARG A 71 13.09 -27.44 -13.13
C ARG A 71 11.73 -26.74 -13.09
N MET A 72 10.82 -27.08 -14.01
CA MET A 72 9.46 -26.52 -14.01
C MET A 72 8.69 -26.88 -12.73
N ARG A 73 8.80 -28.12 -12.24
CA ARG A 73 8.18 -28.53 -10.95
C ARG A 73 8.72 -27.72 -9.78
N TYR A 74 10.03 -27.45 -9.76
CA TYR A 74 10.66 -26.61 -8.74
C TYR A 74 10.15 -25.16 -8.77
N LEU A 75 10.04 -24.55 -9.95
CA LEU A 75 9.49 -23.19 -10.08
C LEU A 75 8.02 -23.15 -9.65
N LYS A 76 7.23 -24.16 -10.03
CA LYS A 76 5.82 -24.28 -9.65
C LYS A 76 5.64 -24.43 -8.13
N SER A 77 6.45 -25.24 -7.46
CA SER A 77 6.37 -25.40 -6.00
C SER A 77 6.76 -24.12 -5.26
N ARG A 78 7.75 -23.38 -5.76
CA ARG A 78 8.11 -22.07 -5.21
C ARG A 78 7.02 -21.02 -5.40
N ALA A 79 6.36 -20.99 -6.55
CA ALA A 79 5.24 -20.08 -6.79
C ALA A 79 4.06 -20.38 -5.86
N ALA A 80 3.73 -21.67 -5.65
CA ALA A 80 2.65 -22.08 -4.76
C ALA A 80 2.90 -21.75 -3.27
N LEU A 81 4.16 -21.63 -2.86
CA LEU A 81 4.57 -21.27 -1.50
C LEU A 81 4.74 -19.75 -1.29
N SER A 82 4.51 -18.93 -2.33
CA SER A 82 4.71 -17.48 -2.22
C SER A 82 3.51 -16.79 -1.55
N THR A 83 3.79 -15.99 -0.51
CA THR A 83 2.78 -15.16 0.18
C THR A 83 2.53 -13.88 -0.61
N LEU A 84 1.28 -13.65 -1.01
CA LEU A 84 0.86 -12.41 -1.67
C LEU A 84 0.69 -11.29 -0.61
N SER A 85 1.71 -10.44 -0.46
CA SER A 85 1.61 -9.23 0.38
C SER A 85 1.05 -8.08 -0.44
N VAL A 86 -0.21 -7.71 -0.21
CA VAL A 86 -0.85 -6.54 -0.82
C VAL A 86 -0.89 -5.42 0.21
N THR A 87 -0.15 -4.33 -0.04
CA THR A 87 -0.24 -3.11 0.76
C THR A 87 -1.21 -2.15 0.08
N LEU A 88 -2.32 -1.81 0.76
CA LEU A 88 -3.28 -0.81 0.30
C LEU A 88 -3.07 0.48 1.11
N HIS A 89 -2.92 1.60 0.41
CA HIS A 89 -2.96 2.93 1.02
C HIS A 89 -4.33 3.57 0.75
N GLU A 90 -5.00 3.99 1.81
CA GLU A 90 -6.19 4.83 1.67
C GLU A 90 -5.74 6.23 1.26
N PRO A 91 -6.36 6.86 0.24
CA PRO A 91 -6.06 8.24 -0.09
C PRO A 91 -6.26 9.12 1.16
N PRO A 92 -5.36 10.09 1.42
CA PRO A 92 -5.47 10.93 2.61
C PRO A 92 -6.86 11.55 2.66
N PRO A 93 -7.50 11.62 3.84
CA PRO A 93 -8.83 12.17 3.95
C PRO A 93 -8.83 13.56 3.35
N ILE A 94 -9.80 13.84 2.48
CA ILE A 94 -10.03 15.17 1.92
C ILE A 94 -10.48 16.04 3.09
N VAL A 95 -9.53 16.61 3.83
CA VAL A 95 -9.81 17.59 4.86
C VAL A 95 -10.24 18.87 4.14
N GLY A 96 -11.55 19.07 4.07
CA GLY A 96 -12.14 20.38 3.80
C GLY A 96 -12.49 20.62 2.34
N ASP A 97 -13.78 20.82 2.15
CA ASP A 97 -14.54 21.04 0.93
C ASP A 97 -14.21 22.35 0.17
N ASN A 98 -12.93 22.75 0.03
CA ASN A 98 -12.56 23.91 -0.80
C ASN A 98 -11.06 23.92 -1.19
N PRO A 99 -10.70 23.55 -2.44
CA PRO A 99 -9.36 23.77 -2.96
C PRO A 99 -9.16 25.26 -3.21
N GLY A 100 -8.41 25.94 -2.34
CA GLY A 100 -8.01 27.35 -2.52
C GLY A 100 -8.10 28.26 -1.30
N ARG A 101 -8.63 27.80 -0.16
CA ARG A 101 -8.59 28.57 1.09
C ARG A 101 -7.45 28.08 1.98
N SER A 102 -6.49 28.95 2.28
CA SER A 102 -5.40 28.61 3.18
C SER A 102 -5.98 28.29 4.56
N ILE A 103 -5.81 27.04 4.98
CA ILE A 103 -6.21 26.50 6.29
C ILE A 103 -5.66 27.41 7.42
N VAL A 104 -4.49 28.00 7.18
CA VAL A 104 -3.85 29.00 8.05
C VAL A 104 -4.68 30.28 8.19
N ALA A 105 -5.27 30.81 7.12
CA ALA A 105 -6.09 32.02 7.19
C ALA A 105 -7.42 31.79 7.91
N GLU A 106 -8.02 30.61 7.75
CA GLU A 106 -9.23 30.23 8.47
C GLU A 106 -8.95 30.11 9.98
N ALA A 107 -7.84 29.46 10.34
CA ALA A 107 -7.38 29.34 11.72
C ALA A 107 -7.09 30.71 12.36
N PHE A 108 -6.41 31.61 11.64
CA PHE A 108 -6.12 32.97 12.10
C PHE A 108 -7.39 33.79 12.34
N ARG A 109 -8.34 33.76 11.41
CA ARG A 109 -9.61 34.48 11.53
C ARG A 109 -10.43 33.98 12.73
N ARG A 110 -10.37 32.68 13.00
CA ARG A 110 -11.02 32.07 14.17
C ARG A 110 -10.34 32.50 15.48
N ALA A 111 -9.02 32.51 15.53
CA ALA A 111 -8.26 32.99 16.69
C ALA A 111 -8.54 34.48 16.97
N TRP A 112 -8.59 35.32 15.94
CA TRP A 112 -8.88 36.75 16.07
C TRP A 112 -10.27 37.03 16.64
N ARG A 113 -11.31 36.34 16.16
CA ARG A 113 -12.67 36.48 16.74
C ARG A 113 -12.71 36.10 18.22
N ASN A 114 -12.05 35.01 18.60
CA ASN A 114 -12.01 34.58 19.99
C ASN A 114 -11.29 35.60 20.88
N PHE A 115 -10.19 36.17 20.40
CA PHE A 115 -9.48 37.24 21.10
C PHE A 115 -10.37 38.47 21.33
N VAL A 116 -11.05 38.94 20.28
CA VAL A 116 -11.97 40.09 20.38
C VAL A 116 -13.13 39.77 21.33
N ALA A 117 -13.66 38.54 21.33
CA ALA A 117 -14.73 38.14 22.23
C ALA A 117 -14.31 38.15 23.71
N VAL A 118 -13.09 37.66 24.01
CA VAL A 118 -12.53 37.72 25.37
C VAL A 118 -12.34 39.18 25.81
N LEU A 119 -11.80 40.02 24.93
CA LEU A 119 -11.60 41.44 25.22
C LEU A 119 -12.94 42.18 25.45
N ALA A 120 -13.94 41.92 24.60
CA ALA A 120 -15.28 42.47 24.74
C ALA A 120 -15.96 42.02 26.04
N GLY A 121 -15.78 40.75 26.42
CA GLY A 121 -16.27 40.22 27.70
C GLY A 121 -15.61 40.89 28.91
N ALA A 122 -14.31 41.17 28.85
CA ALA A 122 -13.59 41.91 29.89
C ALA A 122 -14.06 43.37 30.01
N ILE A 123 -14.38 44.02 28.90
CA ILE A 123 -14.94 45.38 28.92
C ILE A 123 -16.37 45.36 29.47
N ALA A 124 -17.19 44.41 29.04
CA ALA A 124 -18.57 44.27 29.51
C ALA A 124 -18.64 44.00 31.02
N SER A 125 -17.69 43.24 31.58
CA SER A 125 -17.66 42.95 33.02
C SER A 125 -17.39 44.19 33.87
N LEU A 126 -16.62 45.17 33.36
CA LEU A 126 -16.43 46.47 34.03
C LEU A 126 -17.76 47.21 34.24
N GLY A 127 -18.71 47.06 33.31
CA GLY A 127 -20.05 47.63 33.44
C GLY A 127 -20.83 47.12 34.67
N PHE A 128 -20.50 45.93 35.16
CA PHE A 128 -21.07 45.38 36.39
C PHE A 128 -20.20 45.66 37.62
N VAL A 129 -18.87 45.56 37.49
CA VAL A 129 -17.94 45.70 38.61
C VAL A 129 -17.89 47.13 39.16
N VAL A 130 -17.90 48.14 38.30
CA VAL A 130 -17.83 49.56 38.70
C VAL A 130 -19.02 49.98 39.58
N PRO A 131 -20.29 49.74 39.21
CA PRO A 131 -21.42 50.10 40.08
C PRO A 131 -21.44 49.32 41.40
N VAL A 132 -21.11 48.02 41.39
CA VAL A 132 -21.07 47.21 42.63
C VAL A 132 -19.98 47.71 43.58
N ALA A 133 -18.76 47.98 43.06
CA ALA A 133 -17.68 48.54 43.85
C ALA A 133 -18.01 49.94 44.39
N GLY A 134 -18.70 50.76 43.60
CA GLY A 134 -19.18 52.08 44.02
C GLY A 134 -20.18 52.00 45.18
N VAL A 135 -21.16 51.08 45.12
CA VAL A 135 -22.15 50.87 46.20
C VAL A 135 -21.46 50.36 47.47
N VAL A 136 -20.57 49.37 47.37
CA VAL A 136 -19.82 48.84 48.52
C VAL A 136 -18.96 49.95 49.15
N GLY A 137 -18.27 50.75 48.33
CA GLY A 137 -17.50 51.91 48.79
C GLY A 137 -18.35 52.94 49.52
N ALA A 138 -19.53 53.27 49.00
CA ALA A 138 -20.47 54.20 49.63
C ALA A 138 -20.98 53.70 50.98
N VAL A 139 -21.32 52.41 51.09
CA VAL A 139 -21.74 51.77 52.36
C VAL A 139 -20.62 51.84 53.40
N ILE A 140 -19.38 51.55 53.01
CA ILE A 140 -18.21 51.64 53.91
C ILE A 140 -18.00 53.08 54.40
N LEU A 141 -18.13 54.07 53.52
CA LEU A 141 -17.97 55.49 53.88
C LEU A 141 -19.09 55.96 54.84
N LEU A 142 -20.33 55.54 54.60
CA LEU A 142 -21.46 55.81 55.51
C LEU A 142 -21.26 55.16 56.87
N ALA A 143 -20.85 53.89 56.92
CA ALA A 143 -20.55 53.19 58.17
C ALA A 143 -19.40 53.86 58.95
N ARG A 144 -18.37 54.37 58.26
CA ARG A 144 -17.28 55.14 58.86
C ARG A 144 -17.73 56.51 59.39
N LYS A 145 -18.69 57.16 58.74
CA LYS A 145 -19.23 58.47 59.15
C LYS A 145 -20.12 58.36 60.39
N VAL A 146 -20.97 57.32 60.46
CA VAL A 146 -21.83 57.03 61.62
C VAL A 146 -21.01 56.68 62.86
N ARG A 147 -19.93 55.89 62.72
CA ARG A 147 -19.01 55.58 63.84
C ARG A 147 -18.19 56.77 64.36
N ARG A 148 -18.18 57.91 63.66
CA ARG A 148 -17.50 59.14 64.11
C ARG A 148 -18.44 60.14 64.77
N THR A 149 -19.76 59.89 64.73
CA THR A 149 -20.81 60.79 65.27
C THR A 149 -21.56 60.20 66.46
N ALA A 150 -21.22 58.97 66.86
CA ALA A 150 -21.57 58.36 68.15
C ALA A 150 -20.34 58.36 69.06
#